data_AF-A0A437AJG4-F1
#
_entry.id   AF-A0A437AJG4-F1
#
_cell.length_a   1.000
_cell.length_b   1.000
_cell.length_c   1.000
_cell.angle_alpha   90.00
_cell.angle_beta   90.00
_cell.angle_gamma   90.00
#
_symmetry.space_group_name_H-M   'P 1'
#
loop_
_entity.id
_entity.type
_entity.pdbx_description
1 polymer ?
#
loop_
_entity_poly.entity_id
_entity_poly.type
_entity_poly.pdbx_seq_one_letter_code
_entity_poly.pdbx_strand_id
1 'polypeptide(L)'
;MNLTQENIRSFRKRKIIKDLKKIKEISYSPEGTNLVVSGEGYINAYDTLSANLINTVSVEAQNLTHFTENTLLISKDKEIKHLSLYDNKYLSVYKSHSNSINFINTHNFLDWFITSCSASVKIWDIKNKNPIYELNLLNSLGSFFGDKLIIVYNSVLKMYDTKKLSVPLKSIKIPHNDYNKISVTENLFTISGSKFHQIYDKECNLISPIKTEKNSFVSFTPDSDYYTCSSGSFLFFNDSVSKNKVHTLREEKGDFGNVIFNPCYLQFVSAENNVNFWMPDE
;
A
#
# COMPACT_ATOMS: atom_id res chain seq x y z
N MET A 1 -17.31 -0.68 1.34
CA MET A 1 -17.49 -2.11 1.67
C MET A 1 -17.59 -2.20 3.18
N ASN A 2 -18.63 -2.81 3.76
CA ASN A 2 -18.74 -3.00 5.21
C ASN A 2 -18.55 -4.48 5.52
N LEU A 3 -17.47 -4.81 6.23
CA LEU A 3 -17.12 -6.18 6.57
C LEU A 3 -17.74 -6.56 7.92
N THR A 4 -18.37 -7.73 8.01
CA THR A 4 -18.86 -8.27 9.29
C THR A 4 -17.92 -9.33 9.85
N GLN A 5 -18.01 -9.62 11.15
CA GLN A 5 -17.26 -10.75 11.75
C GLN A 5 -17.62 -12.10 11.12
N GLU A 6 -18.85 -12.27 10.66
CA GLU A 6 -19.28 -13.47 9.93
C GLU A 6 -18.57 -13.57 8.58
N ASN A 7 -18.51 -12.48 7.81
CA ASN A 7 -17.73 -12.44 6.58
C ASN A 7 -16.26 -12.78 6.84
N ILE A 8 -15.66 -12.22 7.90
CA ILE A 8 -14.26 -12.51 8.29
C ILE A 8 -14.02 -14.01 8.50
N ARG A 9 -14.91 -14.67 9.25
CA ARG A 9 -14.80 -16.10 9.58
C ARG A 9 -15.06 -17.00 8.38
N SER A 10 -15.80 -16.50 7.40
CA SER A 10 -16.14 -17.23 6.19
C SER A 10 -15.11 -17.05 5.06
N PHE A 11 -14.02 -16.31 5.25
CA PHE A 11 -13.04 -16.15 4.18
C PHE A 11 -12.33 -17.47 3.83
N ARG A 12 -12.24 -17.75 2.54
CA ARG A 12 -11.55 -18.91 1.98
C ARG A 12 -10.98 -18.60 0.61
N LYS A 13 -9.94 -19.34 0.26
CA LYS A 13 -9.28 -19.26 -1.04
C LYS A 13 -10.23 -19.71 -2.13
N ARG A 14 -10.49 -18.84 -3.11
CA ARG A 14 -11.40 -19.10 -4.23
C ARG A 14 -10.68 -19.19 -5.58
N LYS A 15 -9.64 -18.37 -5.78
CA LYS A 15 -8.86 -18.35 -7.03
C LYS A 15 -7.38 -18.25 -6.73
N ILE A 16 -6.56 -18.68 -7.68
CA ILE A 16 -5.11 -18.66 -7.57
C ILE A 16 -4.49 -18.32 -8.93
N ILE A 17 -3.55 -17.37 -8.91
CA ILE A 17 -2.66 -17.10 -10.03
C ILE A 17 -1.30 -17.73 -9.69
N LYS A 18 -0.83 -18.62 -10.56
CA LYS A 18 0.41 -19.39 -10.42
C LYS A 18 1.44 -18.95 -11.46
N ASP A 19 2.63 -19.55 -11.39
CA ASP A 19 3.71 -19.43 -12.38
C ASP A 19 4.23 -17.99 -12.56
N LEU A 20 4.10 -17.18 -11.51
CA LEU A 20 4.61 -15.82 -11.44
C LEU A 20 6.09 -15.85 -11.04
N LYS A 21 6.95 -15.19 -11.81
CA LYS A 21 8.37 -15.04 -11.46
C LYS A 21 8.51 -13.94 -10.42
N LYS A 22 8.78 -14.33 -9.15
CA LYS A 22 9.15 -13.47 -8.01
C LYS A 22 8.30 -12.20 -7.91
N ILE A 23 7.16 -12.31 -7.24
CA ILE A 23 6.26 -11.20 -7.00
C ILE A 23 6.99 -10.12 -6.20
N LYS A 24 7.06 -8.90 -6.74
CA LYS A 24 7.67 -7.74 -6.08
C LYS A 24 6.60 -6.88 -5.40
N GLU A 25 5.55 -6.54 -6.13
CA GLU A 25 4.50 -5.68 -5.61
C GLU A 25 3.15 -6.02 -6.23
N ILE A 26 2.09 -5.75 -5.47
CA ILE A 26 0.71 -5.90 -5.89
C ILE A 26 -0.07 -4.64 -5.55
N SER A 27 -1.03 -4.29 -6.40
CA SER A 27 -1.87 -3.10 -6.20
C SER A 27 -3.24 -3.34 -6.81
N TYR A 28 -4.30 -3.04 -6.07
CA TYR A 28 -5.64 -2.89 -6.64
C TYR A 28 -5.79 -1.52 -7.27
N SER A 29 -6.54 -1.49 -8.35
CA SER A 29 -7.16 -0.26 -8.87
C SER A 29 -8.10 0.37 -7.84
N PRO A 30 -8.31 1.70 -7.88
CA PRO A 30 -9.25 2.38 -6.98
C PRO A 30 -10.68 1.84 -7.04
N GLU A 31 -11.12 1.38 -8.22
CA GLU A 31 -12.44 0.80 -8.47
C GLU A 31 -12.52 -0.69 -8.13
N GLY A 32 -11.38 -1.31 -7.80
CA GLY A 32 -11.30 -2.70 -7.37
C GLY A 32 -11.54 -3.74 -8.46
N THR A 33 -11.60 -3.34 -9.73
CA THR A 33 -11.88 -4.19 -10.89
C THR A 33 -10.62 -4.77 -11.51
N ASN A 34 -9.49 -4.06 -11.40
CA ASN A 34 -8.17 -4.53 -11.81
C ASN A 34 -7.24 -4.79 -10.61
N LEU A 35 -6.47 -5.87 -10.68
CA LEU A 35 -5.32 -6.16 -9.82
C LEU A 35 -4.06 -6.20 -10.66
N VAL A 36 -3.05 -5.43 -10.29
CA VAL A 36 -1.73 -5.48 -10.92
C VAL A 36 -0.75 -6.21 -10.03
N VAL A 37 0.06 -7.07 -10.67
CA VAL A 37 1.15 -7.83 -10.06
C VAL A 37 2.43 -7.51 -10.82
N SER A 38 3.44 -6.99 -10.13
CA SER A 38 4.77 -6.77 -10.69
C SER A 38 5.73 -7.87 -10.28
N GLY A 39 6.68 -8.19 -11.17
CA GLY A 39 7.78 -9.10 -10.88
C GLY A 39 9.06 -8.72 -11.61
N GLU A 40 9.91 -9.69 -11.89
CA GLU A 40 11.17 -9.46 -12.61
C GLU A 40 10.92 -9.23 -14.11
N GLY A 41 10.85 -7.95 -14.50
CA GLY A 41 10.74 -7.54 -15.91
C GLY A 41 9.33 -7.52 -16.48
N TYR A 42 8.30 -7.69 -15.64
CA TYR A 42 6.91 -7.63 -16.08
C TYR A 42 6.00 -6.94 -15.06
N ILE A 43 4.89 -6.44 -15.60
CA ILE A 43 3.70 -6.01 -14.87
C ILE A 43 2.51 -6.69 -15.55
N ASN A 44 1.78 -7.51 -14.81
CA ASN A 44 0.58 -8.18 -15.29
C ASN A 44 -0.66 -7.54 -14.64
N ALA A 45 -1.66 -7.23 -15.45
CA ALA A 45 -2.97 -6.76 -15.00
C ALA A 45 -3.98 -7.89 -15.10
N TYR A 46 -4.74 -8.13 -14.03
CA TYR A 46 -5.74 -9.19 -13.93
C TYR A 46 -7.10 -8.60 -13.58
N ASP A 47 -8.15 -9.19 -14.14
CA ASP A 47 -9.52 -8.91 -13.75
C ASP A 47 -9.79 -9.54 -12.37
N THR A 48 -10.29 -8.76 -11.41
CA THR A 48 -10.43 -9.22 -10.01
C THR A 48 -11.59 -10.19 -9.82
N LEU A 49 -12.59 -10.15 -10.71
CA LEU A 49 -13.76 -11.00 -10.67
C LEU A 49 -13.50 -12.38 -11.28
N SER A 50 -12.68 -12.50 -12.30
CA SER A 50 -12.39 -13.76 -12.99
C SER A 50 -10.99 -14.31 -12.71
N ALA A 51 -10.08 -13.47 -12.21
CA ALA A 51 -8.64 -13.73 -12.10
C ALA A 51 -7.95 -14.01 -13.45
N ASN A 52 -8.57 -13.61 -14.56
CA ASN A 52 -7.99 -13.74 -15.89
C ASN A 52 -6.99 -12.61 -16.16
N LEU A 53 -5.92 -12.94 -16.89
CA LEU A 53 -4.94 -11.96 -17.36
C LEU A 53 -5.59 -11.06 -18.42
N ILE A 54 -5.59 -9.75 -18.17
CA ILE A 54 -6.09 -8.73 -19.10
C ILE A 54 -4.95 -8.27 -20.00
N ASN A 55 -3.79 -7.96 -19.41
CA ASN A 55 -2.67 -7.35 -20.11
C ASN A 55 -1.33 -7.67 -19.43
N THR A 56 -0.25 -7.65 -20.20
CA THR A 56 1.13 -7.78 -19.73
C THR A 56 1.97 -6.65 -20.32
N VAL A 57 2.69 -5.93 -19.46
CA VAL A 57 3.67 -4.91 -19.83
C VAL A 57 5.07 -5.40 -19.49
N SER A 58 5.94 -5.48 -20.48
CA SER A 58 7.35 -5.87 -20.30
C SER A 58 8.18 -4.72 -19.73
N VAL A 59 8.03 -4.45 -18.45
CA VAL A 59 8.78 -3.43 -17.72
C VAL A 59 9.12 -3.91 -16.32
N GLU A 60 10.29 -3.51 -15.83
CA GLU A 60 10.66 -3.73 -14.45
C GLU A 60 10.36 -2.49 -13.61
N ALA A 61 9.57 -2.67 -12.55
CA ALA A 61 9.31 -1.65 -11.54
C ALA A 61 9.99 -2.02 -10.22
N GLN A 62 10.54 -1.01 -9.54
CA GLN A 62 11.01 -1.13 -8.16
C GLN A 62 9.87 -0.87 -7.18
N ASN A 63 9.07 0.17 -7.46
CA ASN A 63 7.82 0.45 -6.74
C ASN A 63 6.71 0.73 -7.75
N LEU A 64 5.46 0.45 -7.36
CA LEU A 64 4.27 0.46 -8.20
C LEU A 64 3.07 0.91 -7.35
N THR A 65 2.20 1.73 -7.95
CA THR A 65 0.85 1.94 -7.43
C THR A 65 -0.11 2.31 -8.56
N HIS A 66 -1.40 1.96 -8.40
CA HIS A 66 -2.44 2.49 -9.27
C HIS A 66 -2.62 3.99 -9.04
N PHE A 67 -2.74 4.72 -10.15
CA PHE A 67 -3.14 6.14 -10.14
C PHE A 67 -4.60 6.29 -10.55
N THR A 68 -5.06 5.49 -11.52
CA THR A 68 -6.47 5.35 -11.91
C THR A 68 -6.71 3.88 -12.28
N GLU A 69 -7.95 3.50 -12.61
CA GLU A 69 -8.31 2.16 -13.09
C GLU A 69 -7.36 1.60 -14.15
N ASN A 70 -6.94 2.44 -15.11
CA ASN A 70 -6.17 2.04 -16.29
C ASN A 70 -4.78 2.68 -16.36
N THR A 71 -4.31 3.31 -15.28
CA THR A 71 -2.97 3.90 -15.26
C THR A 71 -2.22 3.64 -13.98
N LEU A 72 -0.92 3.42 -14.12
CA LEU A 72 0.01 3.14 -13.02
C LEU A 72 1.03 4.24 -12.88
N LEU A 73 1.48 4.48 -11.66
CA LEU A 73 2.76 5.12 -11.39
C LEU A 73 3.76 4.03 -11.02
N ILE A 74 4.83 3.95 -11.79
CA ILE A 74 5.95 3.03 -11.54
C ILE A 74 7.21 3.83 -11.29
N SER A 75 8.04 3.40 -10.36
CA SER A 75 9.37 3.96 -10.16
C SER A 75 10.45 2.93 -10.47
N LYS A 76 11.50 3.36 -11.16
CA LYS A 76 12.75 2.61 -11.35
C LYS A 76 13.91 3.57 -11.17
N ASP A 77 14.81 3.25 -10.24
CA ASP A 77 15.89 4.15 -9.84
C ASP A 77 15.34 5.52 -9.42
N LYS A 78 15.74 6.59 -10.13
CA LYS A 78 15.38 7.98 -9.82
C LYS A 78 14.18 8.48 -10.62
N GLU A 79 13.62 7.65 -11.50
CA GLU A 79 12.57 8.03 -12.44
C GLU A 79 11.22 7.51 -11.98
N ILE A 80 10.19 8.33 -12.12
CA ILE A 80 8.79 7.91 -12.07
C ILE A 80 8.25 7.92 -13.50
N LYS A 81 7.51 6.89 -13.87
CA LYS A 81 6.79 6.81 -15.15
C LYS A 81 5.30 6.62 -14.88
N HIS A 82 4.49 7.44 -15.53
CA HIS A 82 3.04 7.27 -15.61
C HIS A 82 2.73 6.41 -16.82
N LEU A 83 2.25 5.20 -16.59
CA LEU A 83 2.06 4.15 -17.58
C LEU A 83 0.56 3.91 -17.80
N SER A 84 0.14 3.90 -19.06
CA SER A 84 -1.19 3.45 -19.50
C SER A 84 -1.21 1.93 -19.61
N LEU A 85 -2.20 1.29 -18.99
CA LEU A 85 -2.49 -0.15 -19.13
C LEU A 85 -3.34 -0.46 -20.36
N TYR A 86 -3.90 0.55 -21.03
CA TYR A 86 -4.72 0.34 -22.23
C TYR A 86 -3.85 0.09 -23.47
N ASP A 87 -2.80 0.89 -23.66
CA ASP A 87 -1.93 0.85 -24.84
C ASP A 87 -0.44 0.69 -24.51
N ASN A 88 -0.11 0.42 -23.25
CA ASN A 88 1.26 0.18 -22.76
C ASN A 88 2.22 1.34 -22.97
N LYS A 89 1.71 2.57 -23.15
CA LYS A 89 2.54 3.75 -23.37
C LYS A 89 2.81 4.53 -22.07
N TYR A 90 3.99 5.12 -22.01
CA TYR A 90 4.30 6.12 -20.99
C TYR A 90 3.62 7.45 -21.34
N LEU A 91 2.69 7.87 -20.49
CA LEU A 91 1.99 9.14 -20.59
C LEU A 91 2.89 10.29 -20.12
N SER A 92 3.73 10.03 -19.11
CA SER A 92 4.67 10.99 -18.58
C SER A 92 5.84 10.34 -17.85
N VAL A 93 6.96 11.06 -17.79
CA VAL A 93 8.16 10.70 -17.03
C VAL A 93 8.56 11.88 -16.16
N TYR A 94 8.90 11.60 -14.89
CA TYR A 94 9.29 12.59 -13.88
C TYR A 94 10.69 12.23 -13.35
N LYS A 95 11.61 13.19 -13.34
CA LYS A 95 13.01 13.00 -12.95
C LYS A 95 13.47 14.17 -12.07
N SER A 96 13.35 14.03 -10.75
CA SER A 96 13.79 15.08 -9.81
C SER A 96 14.53 14.53 -8.59
N HIS A 97 14.45 13.23 -8.30
CA HIS A 97 15.18 12.67 -7.17
C HIS A 97 16.67 12.53 -7.48
N SER A 98 17.49 12.83 -6.48
CA SER A 98 18.93 12.61 -6.49
C SER A 98 19.31 11.16 -6.24
N ASN A 99 18.46 10.41 -5.53
CA ASN A 99 18.65 9.02 -5.12
C ASN A 99 17.53 8.11 -5.63
N SER A 100 17.75 6.80 -5.56
CA SER A 100 16.72 5.82 -5.94
C SER A 100 15.49 5.95 -5.05
N ILE A 101 14.31 5.96 -5.68
CA ILE A 101 13.01 6.09 -5.04
C ILE A 101 12.70 4.79 -4.31
N ASN A 102 12.40 4.87 -3.02
CA ASN A 102 12.11 3.69 -2.19
C ASN A 102 10.62 3.54 -1.84
N PHE A 103 9.80 4.56 -2.14
CA PHE A 103 8.39 4.54 -1.83
C PHE A 103 7.61 5.48 -2.76
N ILE A 104 6.41 5.05 -3.17
CA ILE A 104 5.46 5.83 -3.97
C ILE A 104 4.05 5.60 -3.44
N ASN A 105 3.24 6.65 -3.38
CA ASN A 105 1.85 6.57 -2.97
C ASN A 105 1.02 7.67 -3.66
N THR A 106 -0.27 7.41 -3.86
CA THR A 106 -1.19 8.30 -4.58
C THR A 106 -2.19 8.92 -3.63
N HIS A 107 -2.69 10.11 -3.99
CA HIS A 107 -3.81 10.71 -3.30
C HIS A 107 -5.12 10.13 -3.83
N ASN A 108 -6.09 9.83 -2.96
CA ASN A 108 -7.33 9.15 -3.37
C ASN A 108 -8.26 10.02 -4.24
N PHE A 109 -8.19 11.35 -4.12
CA PHE A 109 -9.14 12.29 -4.75
C PHE A 109 -8.51 13.39 -5.62
N LEU A 110 -7.20 13.56 -5.54
CA LEU A 110 -6.49 14.63 -6.23
C LEU A 110 -5.54 13.95 -7.20
N ASP A 111 -5.21 14.64 -8.29
CA ASP A 111 -4.24 14.18 -9.28
C ASP A 111 -2.79 14.24 -8.76
N TRP A 112 -2.60 13.99 -7.47
CA TRP A 112 -1.35 14.16 -6.76
C TRP A 112 -0.79 12.82 -6.33
N PHE A 113 0.54 12.74 -6.30
CA PHE A 113 1.26 11.60 -5.78
C PHE A 113 2.46 12.06 -4.98
N ILE A 114 2.95 11.16 -4.12
CA ILE A 114 4.08 11.42 -3.25
C ILE A 114 5.11 10.32 -3.44
N THR A 115 6.38 10.73 -3.43
CA THR A 115 7.51 9.84 -3.56
C THR A 115 8.50 10.12 -2.45
N SER A 116 9.18 9.07 -1.99
CA SER A 116 10.25 9.19 -1.01
C SER A 116 11.51 8.51 -1.52
N CYS A 117 12.65 9.04 -1.11
CA CYS A 117 13.96 8.41 -1.24
C CYS A 117 14.75 8.64 0.04
N SER A 118 15.99 8.14 0.10
CA SER A 118 16.83 8.31 1.28
C SER A 118 17.18 9.78 1.61
N ALA A 119 16.98 10.72 0.68
CA ALA A 119 17.35 12.12 0.86
C ALA A 119 16.17 13.11 0.94
N SER A 120 15.02 12.78 0.32
CA SER A 120 13.88 13.69 0.29
C SER A 120 12.53 13.01 0.08
N VAL A 121 11.48 13.70 0.52
CA VAL A 121 10.08 13.44 0.14
C VAL A 121 9.65 14.52 -0.84
N LYS A 122 9.03 14.13 -1.95
CA LYS A 122 8.51 15.05 -2.97
C LYS A 122 7.04 14.80 -3.22
N ILE A 123 6.28 15.88 -3.32
CA ILE A 123 4.87 15.88 -3.69
C ILE A 123 4.76 16.37 -5.12
N TRP A 124 3.92 15.72 -5.89
CA TRP A 124 3.77 15.95 -7.32
C TRP A 124 2.30 16.16 -7.65
N ASP A 125 2.05 17.01 -8.62
CA ASP A 125 0.81 17.01 -9.39
C ASP A 125 1.13 16.32 -10.72
N ILE A 126 0.30 15.37 -11.16
CA ILE A 126 0.53 14.62 -12.40
C ILE A 126 0.68 15.55 -13.62
N LYS A 127 0.06 16.74 -13.58
CA LYS A 127 0.09 17.75 -14.65
C LYS A 127 1.45 18.47 -14.73
N ASN A 128 2.22 18.47 -13.65
CA ASN A 128 3.47 19.21 -13.53
C ASN A 128 4.70 18.30 -13.65
N LYS A 129 5.69 18.70 -14.45
CA LYS A 129 6.95 17.95 -14.58
C LYS A 129 7.86 18.04 -13.36
N ASN A 130 7.71 19.10 -12.57
CA ASN A 130 8.45 19.35 -11.36
C ASN A 130 7.58 19.07 -10.13
N PRO A 131 8.17 18.66 -8.99
CA PRO A 131 7.43 18.50 -7.74
C PRO A 131 6.82 19.85 -7.32
N ILE A 132 5.60 19.82 -6.80
CA ILE A 132 4.93 21.00 -6.24
C ILE A 132 5.51 21.35 -4.87
N TYR A 133 6.10 20.38 -4.18
CA TYR A 133 6.73 20.57 -2.88
C TYR A 133 7.84 19.52 -2.65
N GLU A 134 8.89 19.92 -1.95
CA GLU A 134 10.02 19.06 -1.59
C GLU A 134 10.45 19.30 -0.14
N LEU A 135 10.69 18.20 0.58
CA LEU A 135 11.27 18.20 1.91
C LEU A 135 12.54 17.37 1.92
N ASN A 136 13.66 18.03 2.19
CA ASN A 136 14.97 17.41 2.31
C ASN A 136 15.15 16.81 3.72
N LEU A 137 14.56 15.63 3.91
CA LEU A 137 14.61 14.87 5.16
C LEU A 137 15.22 13.50 4.87
N LEU A 138 16.30 13.15 5.57
CA LEU A 138 16.96 11.85 5.40
C LEU A 138 16.07 10.71 5.87
N ASN A 139 16.07 9.61 5.12
CA ASN A 139 15.35 8.35 5.43
C ASN A 139 13.90 8.59 5.87
N SER A 140 13.22 9.46 5.12
CA SER A 140 11.85 9.85 5.40
C SER A 140 10.88 9.12 4.49
N LEU A 141 9.66 8.90 4.97
CA LEU A 141 8.54 8.44 4.15
C LEU A 141 7.38 9.42 4.29
N GLY A 142 6.67 9.64 3.18
CA GLY A 142 5.45 10.46 3.16
C GLY A 142 4.28 9.73 2.54
N SER A 143 3.07 9.96 3.08
CA SER A 143 1.81 9.48 2.49
C SER A 143 0.67 10.45 2.81
N PHE A 144 -0.32 10.52 1.93
CA PHE A 144 -1.52 11.32 2.13
C PHE A 144 -2.49 10.63 3.06
N PHE A 145 -3.15 11.40 3.91
CA PHE A 145 -4.16 10.92 4.86
C PHE A 145 -5.34 11.90 4.86
N GLY A 146 -6.28 11.66 3.94
CA GLY A 146 -7.34 12.63 3.64
C GLY A 146 -6.76 13.94 3.11
N ASP A 147 -7.14 15.06 3.72
CA ASP A 147 -6.62 16.41 3.44
C ASP A 147 -5.29 16.72 4.16
N LYS A 148 -4.70 15.72 4.83
CA LYS A 148 -3.44 15.84 5.56
C LYS A 148 -2.32 15.09 4.87
N LEU A 149 -1.10 15.48 5.21
CA LEU A 149 0.11 14.80 4.81
C LEU A 149 0.83 14.28 6.07
N ILE A 150 1.14 12.99 6.08
CA ILE A 150 1.92 12.37 7.14
C ILE A 150 3.34 12.16 6.64
N ILE A 151 4.32 12.63 7.42
CA ILE A 151 5.73 12.42 7.16
C ILE A 151 6.37 11.81 8.40
N VAL A 152 7.08 10.71 8.19
CA VAL A 152 7.88 10.06 9.22
C VAL A 152 9.34 10.19 8.85
N TYR A 153 10.17 10.56 9.82
CA TYR A 153 11.61 10.64 9.67
C TYR A 153 12.27 10.42 11.03
N ASN A 154 13.33 9.61 11.07
CA ASN A 154 13.94 9.16 12.32
C ASN A 154 12.87 8.58 13.28
N SER A 155 12.79 9.07 14.51
CA SER A 155 11.77 8.67 15.49
C SER A 155 10.69 9.74 15.66
N VAL A 156 10.36 10.47 14.58
CA VAL A 156 9.36 11.55 14.59
C VAL A 156 8.32 11.32 13.50
N LEU A 157 7.06 11.49 13.86
CA LEU A 157 5.94 11.62 12.94
C LEU A 157 5.46 13.07 12.98
N LYS A 158 5.38 13.69 11.81
CA LYS A 158 4.76 15.00 11.60
C LYS A 158 3.57 14.89 10.67
N MET A 159 2.50 15.58 11.03
CA MET A 159 1.30 15.72 10.24
C MET A 159 1.16 17.17 9.80
N TYR A 160 0.89 17.38 8.52
CA TYR A 160 0.76 18.69 7.88
C TYR A 160 -0.61 18.83 7.22
N ASP A 161 -1.07 20.06 7.05
CA ASP A 161 -2.18 20.37 6.17
C ASP A 161 -1.67 20.37 4.72
N THR A 162 -2.34 19.66 3.80
CA THR A 162 -1.92 19.60 2.39
C THR A 162 -1.92 20.98 1.71
N LYS A 163 -2.77 21.91 2.16
CA LYS A 163 -2.84 23.30 1.67
C LYS A 163 -1.78 24.20 2.31
N LYS A 164 -1.25 23.83 3.48
CA LYS A 164 -0.27 24.61 4.23
C LYS A 164 0.85 23.73 4.80
N LEU A 165 1.85 23.48 3.97
CA LEU A 165 2.98 22.60 4.28
C LEU A 165 4.10 23.26 5.09
N SER A 166 4.02 24.55 5.40
CA SER A 166 5.10 25.29 6.07
C SER A 166 5.24 24.94 7.56
N VAL A 167 4.17 24.54 8.24
CA VAL A 167 4.17 24.25 9.68
C VAL A 167 3.36 22.97 9.93
N PRO A 168 3.88 22.00 10.71
CA PRO A 168 3.13 20.80 11.04
C PRO A 168 1.96 21.13 11.97
N LEU A 169 0.81 20.52 11.72
CA LEU A 169 -0.35 20.51 12.61
C LEU A 169 -0.05 19.76 13.91
N LYS A 170 0.67 18.65 13.80
CA LYS A 170 1.04 17.78 14.93
C LYS A 170 2.41 17.19 14.72
N SER A 171 3.17 17.04 15.81
CA SER A 171 4.48 16.38 15.83
C SER A 171 4.54 15.47 17.06
N ILE A 172 4.78 14.18 16.85
CA ILE A 172 4.91 13.20 17.93
C ILE A 172 6.19 12.39 17.75
N LYS A 173 6.68 11.82 18.85
CA LYS A 173 7.74 10.80 18.80
C LYS A 173 7.12 9.44 18.54
N ILE A 174 7.76 8.66 17.68
CA ILE A 174 7.37 7.27 17.41
C ILE A 174 8.41 6.32 18.04
N PRO A 175 7.98 5.15 18.56
CA PRO A 175 8.84 4.23 19.30
C PRO A 175 9.97 3.60 18.45
N HIS A 176 9.76 3.42 17.14
CA HIS A 176 10.74 2.78 16.26
C HIS A 176 10.87 3.53 14.93
N ASN A 177 12.09 3.50 14.37
CA ASN A 177 12.49 4.20 13.13
C ASN A 177 12.86 3.26 11.97
N ASP A 178 12.73 1.95 12.16
CA ASP A 178 12.92 0.95 11.09
C ASP A 178 11.59 0.75 10.35
N TYR A 179 11.23 1.73 9.53
CA TYR A 179 10.04 1.69 8.68
C TYR A 179 10.43 1.72 7.21
N ASN A 180 9.63 1.05 6.38
CA ASN A 180 9.79 1.01 4.94
C ASN A 180 8.48 1.24 4.17
N LYS A 181 7.33 1.25 4.87
CA LYS A 181 6.02 1.42 4.24
C LYS A 181 5.07 2.21 5.14
N ILE A 182 4.32 3.12 4.52
CA ILE A 182 3.10 3.70 5.11
C ILE A 182 1.90 3.14 4.34
N SER A 183 0.82 2.80 5.03
CA SER A 183 -0.45 2.45 4.38
C SER A 183 -1.58 3.14 5.11
N VAL A 184 -2.60 3.54 4.36
CA VAL A 184 -3.60 4.52 4.79
C VAL A 184 -4.98 4.00 4.41
N THR A 185 -5.96 4.27 5.28
CA THR A 185 -7.40 4.19 5.04
C THR A 185 -8.05 5.51 5.41
N GLU A 186 -9.39 5.57 5.44
CA GLU A 186 -10.10 6.78 5.86
C GLU A 186 -9.77 7.19 7.30
N ASN A 187 -9.74 6.22 8.24
CA ASN A 187 -9.62 6.53 9.66
C ASN A 187 -8.28 6.12 10.30
N LEU A 188 -7.53 5.24 9.64
CA LEU A 188 -6.30 4.65 10.19
C LEU A 188 -5.14 4.76 9.21
N PHE A 189 -3.92 4.82 9.75
CA PHE A 189 -2.71 4.60 8.99
C PHE A 189 -1.71 3.74 9.76
N THR A 190 -0.85 3.02 9.03
CA THR A 190 0.24 2.22 9.59
C THR A 190 1.58 2.79 9.20
N ILE A 191 2.54 2.70 10.12
CA ILE A 191 3.97 2.84 9.86
C ILE A 191 4.58 1.46 10.06
N SER A 192 4.97 0.84 8.96
CA SER A 192 5.39 -0.56 8.92
C SER A 192 6.88 -0.69 8.64
N GLY A 193 7.57 -1.47 9.45
CA GLY A 193 8.84 -2.13 9.14
C GLY A 193 8.63 -3.60 8.81
N SER A 194 9.71 -4.39 8.83
CA SER A 194 9.64 -5.82 8.48
C SER A 194 8.99 -6.69 9.56
N LYS A 195 9.20 -6.36 10.84
CA LYS A 195 8.72 -7.14 12.00
C LYS A 195 8.02 -6.30 13.07
N PHE A 196 7.97 -4.99 12.85
CA PHE A 196 7.39 -4.05 13.77
C PHE A 196 6.50 -3.09 12.99
N HIS A 197 5.25 -2.97 13.43
CA HIS A 197 4.25 -2.11 12.80
C HIS A 197 3.57 -1.27 13.86
N GLN A 198 3.14 -0.08 13.46
CA GLN A 198 2.53 0.89 14.36
C GLN A 198 1.30 1.45 13.69
N ILE A 199 0.12 1.14 14.24
CA ILE A 199 -1.16 1.62 13.73
C ILE A 199 -1.58 2.85 14.52
N TYR A 200 -1.96 3.90 13.83
CA TYR A 200 -2.39 5.18 14.40
C TYR A 200 -3.76 5.58 13.86
N ASP A 201 -4.49 6.35 14.66
CA ASP A 201 -5.73 7.00 14.25
C ASP A 201 -5.48 8.36 13.57
N LYS A 202 -6.56 9.01 13.14
CA LYS A 202 -6.55 10.33 12.48
C LYS A 202 -6.02 11.48 13.34
N GLU A 203 -5.98 11.30 14.66
CA GLU A 203 -5.36 12.20 15.62
C GLU A 203 -3.89 11.86 15.90
N CYS A 204 -3.30 10.86 15.25
CA CYS A 204 -1.96 10.33 15.54
C CYS A 204 -1.83 9.70 16.94
N ASN A 205 -2.89 9.19 17.55
CA ASN A 205 -2.76 8.36 18.74
C ASN A 205 -2.39 6.93 18.32
N LEU A 206 -1.47 6.31 19.06
CA LEU A 206 -1.06 4.92 18.80
C LEU A 206 -2.20 3.97 19.20
N ILE A 207 -2.78 3.27 18.22
CA ILE A 207 -3.85 2.31 18.42
C ILE A 207 -3.26 0.97 18.83
N SER A 208 -2.32 0.44 18.04
CA SER A 208 -1.67 -0.85 18.30
C SER A 208 -0.23 -0.85 17.77
N PRO A 209 0.77 -1.13 18.62
CA PRO A 209 2.04 -1.67 18.16
C PRO A 209 1.86 -3.17 17.83
N ILE A 210 2.51 -3.65 16.79
CA ILE A 210 2.52 -5.07 16.40
C ILE A 210 3.97 -5.48 16.25
N LYS A 211 4.38 -6.50 17.00
CA LYS A 211 5.72 -7.08 16.91
C LYS A 211 5.60 -8.56 16.58
N THR A 212 6.37 -9.02 15.61
CA THR A 212 6.37 -10.39 15.12
C THR A 212 7.78 -10.97 15.13
N GLU A 213 7.88 -12.30 15.13
CA GLU A 213 9.18 -12.99 15.06
C GLU A 213 9.69 -13.14 13.62
N LYS A 214 8.76 -13.35 12.69
CA LYS A 214 8.97 -13.47 11.25
C LYS A 214 8.62 -12.16 10.56
N ASN A 215 9.07 -12.01 9.31
CA ASN A 215 8.60 -10.90 8.48
C ASN A 215 7.07 -10.93 8.38
N SER A 216 6.46 -9.75 8.42
CA SER A 216 5.02 -9.60 8.45
C SER A 216 4.56 -8.39 7.65
N PHE A 217 3.29 -8.42 7.25
CA PHE A 217 2.65 -7.31 6.55
C PHE A 217 1.37 -6.92 7.26
N VAL A 218 1.11 -5.61 7.34
CA VAL A 218 -0.12 -5.06 7.90
C VAL A 218 -0.95 -4.47 6.77
N SER A 219 -2.24 -4.77 6.79
CA SER A 219 -3.24 -4.26 5.86
C SER A 219 -4.48 -3.87 6.62
N PHE A 220 -5.29 -3.02 6.01
CA PHE A 220 -6.54 -2.57 6.59
C PHE A 220 -7.70 -3.02 5.72
N THR A 221 -8.85 -3.26 6.35
CA THR A 221 -10.09 -3.32 5.60
C THR A 221 -10.48 -1.92 5.11
N PRO A 222 -11.10 -1.79 3.93
CA PRO A 222 -11.49 -0.50 3.34
C PRO A 222 -12.37 0.38 4.25
N ASP A 223 -13.19 -0.22 5.11
CA ASP A 223 -14.03 0.48 6.10
C ASP A 223 -13.27 0.97 7.35
N SER A 224 -11.98 0.63 7.49
CA SER A 224 -11.16 0.90 8.67
C SER A 224 -11.60 0.20 9.97
N ASP A 225 -12.61 -0.68 9.92
CA ASP A 225 -13.12 -1.38 11.12
C ASP A 225 -12.18 -2.49 11.57
N TYR A 226 -11.37 -3.04 10.67
CA TYR A 226 -10.42 -4.10 10.96
C TYR A 226 -9.05 -3.84 10.35
N TYR A 227 -8.05 -4.47 10.95
CA TYR A 227 -6.72 -4.58 10.37
C TYR A 227 -6.24 -6.01 10.46
N THR A 228 -5.41 -6.39 9.49
CA THR A 228 -4.79 -7.70 9.43
C THR A 228 -3.29 -7.62 9.61
N CYS A 229 -2.71 -8.63 10.25
CA CYS A 229 -1.28 -8.88 10.23
C CYS A 229 -1.02 -10.28 9.67
N SER A 230 -0.33 -10.38 8.53
CA SER A 230 0.17 -11.66 8.03
C SER A 230 1.53 -11.96 8.64
N SER A 231 1.74 -13.18 9.13
CA SER A 231 3.06 -13.64 9.59
C SER A 231 3.19 -15.15 9.38
N GLY A 232 4.07 -15.54 8.46
CA GLY A 232 4.15 -16.91 7.99
C GLY A 232 2.82 -17.38 7.39
N SER A 233 2.38 -18.57 7.79
CA SER A 233 1.12 -19.18 7.35
C SER A 233 -0.13 -18.67 8.05
N PHE A 234 -0.03 -17.61 8.86
CA PHE A 234 -1.16 -17.06 9.61
C PHE A 234 -1.52 -15.65 9.16
N LEU A 235 -2.83 -15.36 9.11
CA LEU A 235 -3.39 -14.03 8.94
C LEU A 235 -4.28 -13.72 10.14
N PHE A 236 -3.87 -12.77 10.96
CA PHE A 236 -4.58 -12.36 12.16
C PHE A 236 -5.50 -11.18 11.85
N PHE A 237 -6.80 -11.35 12.04
CA PHE A 237 -7.78 -10.26 11.96
C PHE A 237 -7.99 -9.66 13.34
N ASN A 238 -7.89 -8.34 13.44
CA ASN A 238 -8.10 -7.61 14.68
C ASN A 238 -9.08 -6.46 14.42
N ASP A 239 -9.92 -6.21 15.41
CA ASP A 239 -10.87 -5.09 15.43
C ASP A 239 -10.14 -3.80 15.80
N SER A 240 -10.33 -2.74 15.03
CA SER A 240 -9.55 -1.51 15.18
C SER A 240 -9.89 -0.72 16.44
N VAL A 241 -11.12 -0.87 16.95
CA VAL A 241 -11.64 -0.14 18.11
C VAL A 241 -11.33 -0.89 19.40
N SER A 242 -11.77 -2.14 19.49
CA SER A 242 -11.58 -2.99 20.67
C SER A 242 -10.17 -3.56 20.78
N LYS A 243 -9.39 -3.54 19.68
CA LYS A 243 -8.02 -4.08 19.57
C LYS A 243 -7.94 -5.59 19.79
N ASN A 244 -9.10 -6.25 19.86
CA ASN A 244 -9.17 -7.68 20.09
C ASN A 244 -9.01 -8.43 18.77
N LYS A 245 -8.35 -9.59 18.86
CA LYS A 245 -8.29 -10.53 17.75
C LYS A 245 -9.68 -11.11 17.50
N VAL A 246 -10.18 -10.92 16.29
CA VAL A 246 -11.50 -11.38 15.85
C VAL A 246 -11.42 -12.80 15.30
N HIS A 247 -10.40 -13.08 14.49
CA HIS A 247 -10.24 -14.36 13.82
C HIS A 247 -8.78 -14.59 13.40
N THR A 248 -8.46 -15.83 13.05
CA THR A 248 -7.15 -16.20 12.49
C THR A 248 -7.38 -17.16 11.33
N LEU A 249 -7.00 -16.74 10.13
CA LEU A 249 -6.94 -17.64 8.98
C LEU A 249 -5.57 -18.30 8.95
N ARG A 250 -5.54 -19.56 8.50
CA ARG A 250 -4.32 -20.33 8.32
C ARG A 250 -4.23 -20.82 6.89
N GLU A 251 -3.08 -20.59 6.27
CA GLU A 251 -2.73 -21.15 4.98
C GLU A 251 -2.16 -22.56 5.18
N GLU A 252 -2.67 -23.54 4.42
CA GLU A 252 -2.21 -24.93 4.54
C GLU A 252 -0.83 -25.12 3.90
N LYS A 253 -0.56 -24.42 2.80
CA LYS A 253 0.64 -24.59 1.99
C LYS A 253 1.31 -23.24 1.71
N GLY A 254 2.22 -22.88 2.59
CA GLY A 254 3.07 -21.69 2.47
C GLY A 254 2.63 -20.54 3.36
N ASP A 255 3.13 -19.35 3.02
CA ASP A 255 2.93 -18.13 3.79
C ASP A 255 1.92 -17.21 3.09
N PHE A 256 1.23 -16.37 3.87
CA PHE A 256 0.30 -15.38 3.32
C PHE A 256 1.03 -14.30 2.51
N GLY A 257 2.25 -13.94 2.92
CA GLY A 257 3.00 -12.83 2.33
C GLY A 257 2.28 -11.50 2.45
N ASN A 258 2.41 -10.65 1.43
CA ASN A 258 1.76 -9.34 1.40
C ASN A 258 0.25 -9.51 1.17
N VAL A 259 -0.56 -8.87 2.02
CA VAL A 259 -2.03 -8.93 1.94
C VAL A 259 -2.56 -7.54 1.63
N ILE A 260 -3.43 -7.43 0.62
CA ILE A 260 -4.16 -6.20 0.31
C ILE A 260 -5.64 -6.51 0.10
N PHE A 261 -6.49 -5.64 0.63
CA PHE A 261 -7.93 -5.71 0.46
C PHE A 261 -8.34 -5.00 -0.82
N ASN A 262 -9.36 -5.55 -1.48
CA ASN A 262 -10.01 -4.89 -2.58
C ASN A 262 -10.79 -3.67 -2.03
N PRO A 263 -10.63 -2.46 -2.60
CA PRO A 263 -11.25 -1.25 -2.06
C PRO A 263 -12.79 -1.26 -2.15
N CYS A 264 -13.36 -1.98 -3.11
CA CYS A 264 -14.79 -1.91 -3.41
C CYS A 264 -15.55 -3.21 -3.12
N TYR A 265 -14.89 -4.37 -3.21
CA TYR A 265 -15.54 -5.69 -3.13
C TYR A 265 -15.05 -6.50 -1.93
N LEU A 266 -15.91 -7.38 -1.39
CA LEU A 266 -15.59 -8.31 -0.28
C LEU A 266 -14.58 -9.38 -0.71
N GLN A 267 -13.34 -8.95 -0.89
CA GLN A 267 -12.25 -9.74 -1.40
C GLN A 267 -10.93 -9.18 -0.86
N PHE A 268 -9.97 -10.06 -0.61
CA PHE A 268 -8.58 -9.66 -0.46
C PHE A 268 -7.69 -10.64 -1.24
N VAL A 269 -6.46 -10.21 -1.51
CA VAL A 269 -5.44 -11.10 -2.06
C VAL A 269 -4.27 -11.23 -1.11
N SER A 270 -3.63 -12.39 -1.15
CA SER A 270 -2.37 -12.66 -0.48
C SER A 270 -1.32 -13.05 -1.53
N ALA A 271 -0.13 -12.47 -1.45
CA ALA A 271 0.94 -12.65 -2.43
C ALA A 271 2.29 -12.95 -1.77
N GLU A 272 2.82 -14.13 -2.09
CA GLU A 272 4.15 -14.61 -1.73
C GLU A 272 4.79 -15.26 -2.97
N ASN A 273 4.48 -16.54 -3.22
CA ASN A 273 4.86 -17.27 -4.45
C ASN A 273 3.74 -17.30 -5.49
N ASN A 274 2.49 -17.29 -5.02
CA ASN A 274 1.28 -17.24 -5.83
C ASN A 274 0.45 -16.04 -5.35
N VAL A 275 -0.45 -15.55 -6.20
CA VAL A 275 -1.50 -14.61 -5.78
C VAL A 275 -2.77 -15.40 -5.52
N ASN A 276 -3.20 -15.45 -4.26
CA ASN A 276 -4.42 -16.15 -3.85
C ASN A 276 -5.53 -15.12 -3.62
N PHE A 277 -6.69 -15.33 -4.21
CA PHE A 277 -7.89 -14.53 -3.96
C PHE A 277 -8.74 -15.18 -2.88
N TRP A 278 -9.09 -14.38 -1.88
CA TRP A 278 -9.89 -14.77 -0.73
C TRP A 278 -11.20 -14.01 -0.74
N MET A 279 -12.31 -14.72 -0.62
CA MET A 279 -13.66 -14.17 -0.59
C MET A 279 -14.45 -14.83 0.56
N PRO A 280 -15.54 -14.25 1.09
CA PRO A 280 -16.42 -14.86 2.10
C PRO A 280 -17.46 -15.81 1.50
N ASP A 281 -18.01 -16.74 2.30
CA ASP A 281 -19.19 -17.56 1.93
C ASP A 281 -20.37 -16.71 1.47
N GLU A 282 -21.03 -17.20 0.41
CA GLU A 282 -22.34 -16.67 0.00
C GLU A 282 -23.33 -16.93 1.13
#